data_AF-U7D9C2-F1
#
_entry.id   AF-U7D9C2-F1
#
_cell.length_a   1.000
_cell.length_b   1.000
_cell.length_c   1.000
_cell.angle_alpha   90.00
_cell.angle_beta   90.00
_cell.angle_gamma   90.00
#
_symmetry.space_group_name_H-M   'P 1'
#
loop_
_entity.id
_entity.type
_entity.pdbx_description
1 polymer ?
#
loop_
_entity_poly.entity_id
_entity_poly.type
_entity_poly.pdbx_seq_one_letter_code
_entity_poly.pdbx_strand_id
1 'polypeptide(L)' 'MIHFGFQAPRDALFLEVRRSNAARSFYETVGFRRVGERKNYYSDGEDCILYQYGGI' A
#
# COMPACT_ATOMS: atom_id res chain seq x y z
N MET A 1 7.62 22.01 -12.98
CA MET A 1 6.93 21.00 -12.15
C MET A 1 7.48 19.65 -12.59
N ILE A 2 8.48 19.12 -11.88
CA ILE A 2 9.12 17.85 -12.27
C ILE A 2 8.22 16.72 -11.76
N HIS A 3 7.56 15.99 -12.67
CA HIS A 3 6.87 14.75 -12.34
C HIS A 3 7.94 13.64 -12.21
N PHE A 4 8.36 13.32 -10.99
CA PHE A 4 8.99 12.02 -10.73
C PHE A 4 7.88 10.97 -10.72
N GLY A 5 7.61 10.39 -11.90
CA GLY A 5 6.72 9.24 -11.99
C GLY A 5 7.38 8.06 -11.28
N PHE A 6 6.79 7.62 -10.17
CA PHE A 6 7.15 6.33 -9.58
C PHE A 6 6.73 5.25 -10.57
N GLN A 7 7.69 4.69 -11.30
CA GLN A 7 7.46 3.50 -12.10
C GLN A 7 7.48 2.32 -11.13
N ALA A 8 6.31 1.72 -10.93
CA ALA A 8 6.23 0.44 -10.24
C ALA A 8 7.20 -0.56 -10.92
N PRO A 9 8.00 -1.33 -10.15
CA PRO A 9 8.75 -2.45 -10.71
C PRO A 9 7.79 -3.32 -11.52
N ARG A 10 8.22 -3.82 -12.69
CA ARG A 10 7.35 -4.58 -13.61
C ARG A 10 6.75 -5.85 -13.00
N ASP A 11 7.29 -6.31 -11.87
CA ASP A 11 6.88 -7.52 -11.15
C ASP A 11 6.42 -7.22 -9.71
N ALA A 12 5.84 -6.04 -9.47
CA ALA A 12 5.30 -5.64 -8.16
C ALA A 12 3.77 -5.55 -8.17
N LEU A 13 3.15 -6.12 -7.13
CA LEU A 13 1.73 -5.97 -6.82
C LEU A 13 1.56 -4.97 -5.68
N PHE A 14 0.61 -4.05 -5.83
CA PHE A 14 0.28 -3.05 -4.81
C PHE A 14 -1.12 -3.28 -4.25
N LEU A 15 -1.28 -3.01 -2.96
CA LEU A 15 -2.55 -3.10 -2.27
C LEU A 15 -2.74 -1.89 -1.36
N GLU A 16 -3.93 -1.31 -1.41
CA GLU A 16 -4.38 -0.24 -0.52
C GLU A 16 -5.44 -0.80 0.43
N VAL A 17 -5.21 -0.66 1.74
CA VAL A 17 -6.13 -1.19 2.75
C VAL A 17 -6.33 -0.21 3.90
N ARG A 18 -7.57 -0.14 4.43
CA ARG A 18 -7.91 0.59 5.65
C ARG A 18 -6.95 0.26 6.78
N ARG A 19 -6.49 1.28 7.51
CA ARG A 19 -5.59 1.13 8.65
C ARG A 19 -6.16 0.19 9.73
N SER A 20 -7.48 0.21 9.96
CA SER A 20 -8.15 -0.63 10.96
C SER A 20 -8.48 -2.06 10.48
N ASN A 21 -8.25 -2.39 9.21
CA ASN A 21 -8.67 -3.67 8.66
C ASN A 21 -7.76 -4.82 9.11
N ALA A 22 -8.36 -5.88 9.68
CA ALA A 22 -7.64 -7.06 10.18
C ALA A 22 -6.93 -7.87 9.09
N ALA A 23 -7.35 -7.75 7.82
CA ALA A 23 -6.69 -8.43 6.69
C ALA A 23 -5.22 -8.01 6.52
N ARG A 24 -4.80 -6.89 7.12
CA ARG A 24 -3.40 -6.44 7.16
C ARG A 24 -2.43 -7.54 7.62
N SER A 25 -2.77 -8.27 8.68
CA SER A 25 -1.92 -9.35 9.20
C SER A 25 -1.82 -10.52 8.22
N PHE A 26 -2.88 -10.79 7.45
CA PHE A 26 -2.86 -11.79 6.38
C PHE A 26 -1.90 -11.36 5.26
N TYR A 27 -1.99 -10.12 4.78
CA TYR A 27 -1.11 -9.62 3.72
C TYR A 27 0.36 -9.65 4.15
N GLU A 28 0.66 -9.23 5.38
CA GLU A 28 2.02 -9.30 5.95
C GLU A 28 2.54 -10.75 6.01
N THR A 29 1.69 -11.70 6.37
CA THR A 29 2.02 -13.14 6.39
C THR A 29 2.29 -13.70 4.99
N VAL A 30 1.53 -13.27 3.99
CA VAL A 30 1.71 -13.65 2.58
C VAL A 30 2.99 -13.04 1.97
N GLY A 31 3.58 -12.04 2.62
CA GLY A 31 4.85 -11.43 2.24
C GLY A 31 4.71 -10.02 1.67
N PHE A 32 3.53 -9.40 1.74
CA PHE A 32 3.40 -7.99 1.44
C PHE A 32 4.14 -7.15 2.49
N ARG A 33 4.78 -6.08 2.03
CA ARG A 33 5.50 -5.12 2.88
C ARG A 33 4.81 -3.78 2.80
N ARG A 34 4.63 -3.14 3.96
CA ARG A 34 4.12 -1.76 4.01
C ARG A 34 5.17 -0.82 3.40
N VAL A 35 4.77 -0.07 2.38
CA VAL A 35 5.63 0.90 1.69
C VAL A 35 5.14 2.34 1.82
N GLY A 36 3.94 2.55 2.37
CA GLY A 36 3.43 3.90 2.57
C GLY A 36 2.16 3.97 3.40
N GLU A 37 1.70 5.20 3.59
CA GLU A 37 0.42 5.52 4.21
C GLU A 37 -0.13 6.81 3.59
N ARG A 38 -1.43 6.83 3.30
CA ARG A 38 -2.17 8.01 2.85
C ARG A 38 -3.14 8.44 3.93
N LYS A 39 -3.02 9.69 4.38
CA LYS A 39 -3.88 10.27 5.42
C LYS A 39 -5.26 10.60 4.89
N ASN A 40 -6.29 10.33 5.69
CA ASN A 40 -7.70 10.64 5.38
C ASN A 40 -8.11 10.19 3.97
N TYR A 41 -7.69 8.98 3.58
CA TYR A 41 -7.88 8.48 2.22
C TYR A 41 -9.32 8.04 1.96
N TYR A 42 -9.95 7.43 2.96
CA TYR A 42 -11.35 7.03 2.88
C TYR A 42 -12.27 8.20 3.28
N SER A 43 -13.52 8.18 2.78
CA SER A 43 -14.49 9.27 2.96
C SER A 43 -14.86 9.56 4.42
N ASP A 44 -14.65 8.60 5.30
CA ASP A 44 -14.84 8.71 6.75
C ASP A 44 -13.61 9.28 7.49
N GLY A 45 -12.57 9.67 6.76
CA GLY A 45 -11.32 10.18 7.31
C GLY A 45 -10.33 9.09 7.70
N GLU A 46 -10.60 7.82 7.41
CA GLU A 46 -9.65 6.77 7.75
C GLU A 46 -8.40 6.79 6.85
N ASP A 47 -7.25 6.50 7.45
CA ASP A 47 -5.98 6.33 6.76
C ASP A 47 -5.94 5.04 5.93
N CYS A 48 -5.24 5.08 4.80
CA CYS A 48 -4.94 3.94 3.95
C CYS A 48 -3.48 3.52 4.08
N ILE A 49 -3.22 2.23 4.29
CA ILE A 49 -1.90 1.64 4.28
C ILE A 49 -1.62 1.09 2.88
N LEU A 50 -0.48 1.48 2.31
CA LEU A 50 -0.02 0.98 1.02
C LEU A 50 0.96 -0.17 1.24
N TYR A 51 0.65 -1.32 0.67
CA TYR A 51 1.47 -2.53 0.66
C TYR A 51 2.02 -2.82 -0.74
N GLN A 52 3.17 -3.49 -0.78
CA GLN A 52 3.82 -4.00 -1.99
C GLN A 52 4.22 -5.47 -1.82
N TYR A 53 4.06 -6.29 -2.85
CA TYR A 53 4.61 -7.63 -2.97
C TYR A 53 5.40 -7.76 -4.27
N GLY A 54 6.57 -8.42 -4.25
CA GLY A 54 7.44 -8.55 -5.42
C GLY A 54 8.25 -7.28 -5.78
N GLY A 55 8.85 -7.27 -6.97
CA GLY A 55 9.65 -6.17 -7.50
C GLY A 55 11.13 -6.13 -7.07
N ILE A 56 11.79 -7.29 -7.01
CA ILE A 56 13.26 -7.42 -6.82
C ILE A 56 13.97 -7.17 -8.16
#